data_AF-A0A139L0M0-F1
#
_entry.id   AF-A0A139L0M0-F1
#
_cell.length_a   1.000
_cell.length_b   1.000
_cell.length_c   1.000
_cell.angle_alpha   90.00
_cell.angle_beta   90.00
_cell.angle_gamma   90.00
#
_symmetry.space_group_name_H-M   'P 1'
#
loop_
_entity.id
_entity.type
_entity.pdbx_description
1 polymer ?
#
loop_
_entity_poly.entity_id
_entity_poly.type
_entity_poly.pdbx_seq_one_letter_code
_entity_poly.pdbx_strand_id
1 'polypeptide(L)'
;MKSILFLAIVLLSLSFQSCKDNLSVPTPASRNYQQDAAVLNEFVDINKTTHEYYINSNKRNSVLSYITNVDVEELNSVNSLNLSIFKESINQVNSRCGQLAASHGVDYIVMITENEIYISQIKDDSPIELKKKQFDNGRYSSTVASLNVTDYKESYYINKSNYIETSIELNPQSYKNAGWAFYVTCHIRNIDNKETPRVLFCGIGYNINPCFEWSVTQGDYAEWNFETTSLNAPCIANFKFLR
;
A
#
# COMPACT_ATOMS: atom_id res chain seq x y z
N MET A 1 -69.07 37.57 3.74
CA MET A 1 -68.05 36.57 4.14
C MET A 1 -66.96 36.42 3.07
N LYS A 2 -66.18 37.47 2.78
CA LYS A 2 -64.98 37.42 1.92
C LYS A 2 -63.77 38.18 2.48
N SER A 3 -63.99 39.03 3.50
CA SER A 3 -62.91 39.80 4.15
C SER A 3 -62.26 39.07 5.34
N ILE A 4 -62.95 38.10 5.96
CA ILE A 4 -62.44 37.37 7.14
C ILE A 4 -61.44 36.26 6.75
N LEU A 5 -61.50 35.76 5.51
CA LEU A 5 -60.60 34.70 5.04
C LEU A 5 -59.18 35.22 4.71
N PHE A 6 -59.03 36.50 4.37
CA PHE A 6 -57.70 37.07 4.08
C PHE A 6 -56.90 37.38 5.36
N LEU A 7 -57.57 37.71 6.47
CA LEU A 7 -56.89 37.99 7.74
C LEU A 7 -56.29 36.71 8.38
N ALA A 8 -56.92 35.56 8.15
CA ALA A 8 -56.44 34.27 8.68
C ALA A 8 -55.20 33.74 7.94
N ILE A 9 -54.98 34.13 6.67
CA ILE A 9 -53.84 33.68 5.87
C ILE A 9 -52.58 34.51 6.19
N VAL A 10 -52.73 35.79 6.57
CA VAL A 10 -51.60 36.66 6.94
C VAL A 10 -51.09 36.38 8.36
N LEU A 11 -51.94 35.85 9.26
CA LEU A 11 -51.54 35.48 10.62
C LEU A 11 -50.84 34.11 10.72
N LEU A 12 -50.92 33.26 9.68
CA LEU A 12 -50.23 31.96 9.66
C LEU A 12 -48.79 32.04 9.09
N SER A 13 -48.37 33.19 8.56
CA SER A 13 -47.02 33.39 7.99
C SER A 13 -45.99 33.94 8.99
N LEU A 14 -46.36 34.12 10.27
CA LEU A 14 -45.49 34.71 11.30
C LEU A 14 -44.96 33.71 12.35
N SER A 15 -45.16 32.41 12.15
CA SER A 15 -44.76 31.37 13.12
C SER A 15 -43.64 30.42 12.64
N PHE A 16 -42.79 30.86 11.70
CA PHE A 16 -41.54 30.16 11.36
C PHE A 16 -40.33 31.07 11.55
N GLN A 17 -40.07 31.47 12.79
CA GLN A 17 -38.74 31.86 13.21
C GLN A 17 -38.38 31.15 14.51
N SER A 18 -37.19 30.53 14.50
CA SER A 18 -36.56 29.73 15.55
C SER A 18 -36.97 28.26 15.52
N CYS A 19 -36.09 27.28 15.29
CA CYS A 19 -34.67 27.26 15.58
C CYS A 19 -33.82 27.46 14.32
N LYS A 20 -33.07 28.57 14.26
CA LYS A 20 -31.72 28.43 13.69
C LYS A 20 -30.99 27.53 14.68
N ASP A 21 -30.96 26.24 14.38
CA ASP A 21 -29.82 25.47 14.82
C ASP A 21 -28.62 26.17 14.21
N ASN A 22 -27.93 26.97 15.03
CA ASN A 22 -26.50 27.11 14.90
C ASN A 22 -25.91 25.72 15.18
N LEU A 23 -26.24 24.72 14.36
CA LEU A 23 -25.22 23.80 13.95
C LEU A 23 -24.21 24.74 13.28
N SER A 24 -23.16 25.09 14.02
CA SER A 24 -21.86 25.03 13.39
C SER A 24 -21.74 23.59 12.91
N VAL A 25 -22.35 23.27 11.75
CA VAL A 25 -21.75 22.31 10.85
C VAL A 25 -20.37 22.95 10.70
N PRO A 26 -19.30 22.36 11.26
CA PRO A 26 -17.99 22.80 10.86
C PRO A 26 -18.08 22.61 9.36
N THR A 27 -18.07 23.69 8.58
CA THR A 27 -17.90 23.59 7.14
C THR A 27 -16.76 22.59 7.03
N PRO A 28 -16.97 21.36 6.51
CA PRO A 28 -15.86 20.44 6.48
C PRO A 28 -14.87 21.22 5.65
N ALA A 29 -13.73 21.60 6.25
CA ALA A 29 -12.57 21.92 5.47
C ALA A 29 -12.56 20.82 4.42
N SER A 30 -12.62 21.19 3.14
CA SER A 30 -12.87 20.26 2.04
C SER A 30 -11.68 19.31 1.95
N ARG A 31 -11.56 18.41 2.93
CA ARG A 31 -10.44 17.52 3.16
C ARG A 31 -10.47 16.59 1.99
N ASN A 32 -9.47 16.76 1.13
CA ASN A 32 -9.39 15.95 -0.06
C ASN A 32 -8.96 14.55 0.35
N TYR A 33 -9.27 13.57 -0.49
CA TYR A 33 -8.96 12.17 -0.22
C TYR A 33 -7.48 11.94 0.10
N GLN A 34 -6.58 12.68 -0.55
CA GLN A 34 -5.13 12.48 -0.40
C GLN A 34 -4.62 12.88 0.99
N GLN A 35 -5.18 13.93 1.58
CA GLN A 35 -4.90 14.34 2.97
C GLN A 35 -5.36 13.26 3.95
N ASP A 36 -6.59 12.77 3.79
CA ASP A 36 -7.15 11.74 4.66
C ASP A 36 -6.43 10.40 4.50
N ALA A 37 -6.04 10.03 3.29
CA ALA A 37 -5.24 8.83 3.04
C ALA A 37 -3.85 8.92 3.71
N ALA A 38 -3.21 10.09 3.72
CA ALA A 38 -1.95 10.28 4.42
C ALA A 38 -2.10 10.01 5.93
N VAL A 39 -3.13 10.60 6.56
CA VAL A 39 -3.45 10.33 7.97
C VAL A 39 -3.70 8.83 8.18
N LEU A 40 -4.54 8.20 7.34
CA LEU A 40 -4.88 6.79 7.52
C LEU A 40 -3.67 5.85 7.37
N ASN A 41 -2.75 6.13 6.44
CA ASN A 41 -1.55 5.33 6.20
C ASN A 41 -0.67 5.21 7.45
N GLU A 42 -0.55 6.27 8.23
CA GLU A 42 0.19 6.27 9.49
C GLU A 42 -0.35 5.24 10.50
N PHE A 43 -1.64 4.91 10.43
CA PHE A 43 -2.32 3.98 11.34
C PHE A 43 -2.44 2.56 10.79
N VAL A 44 -1.95 2.27 9.59
CA VAL A 44 -2.04 0.91 9.02
C VAL A 44 -0.98 0.00 9.62
N ASP A 45 -1.39 -1.19 10.05
CA ASP A 45 -0.55 -2.30 10.51
C ASP A 45 -0.79 -3.58 9.72
N ILE A 46 0.14 -4.53 9.89
CA ILE A 46 0.11 -5.85 9.24
C ILE A 46 -0.24 -6.92 10.27
N ASN A 47 -1.31 -7.68 10.01
CA ASN A 47 -1.53 -8.96 10.66
C ASN A 47 -0.70 -10.03 9.95
N LYS A 48 0.43 -10.39 10.56
CA LYS A 48 1.40 -11.36 10.02
C LYS A 48 0.86 -12.79 9.94
N THR A 49 -0.20 -13.10 10.69
CA THR A 49 -0.80 -14.45 10.70
C THR A 49 -1.77 -14.63 9.53
N THR A 50 -2.53 -13.59 9.19
CA THR A 50 -3.55 -13.65 8.13
C THR A 50 -3.10 -13.01 6.81
N HIS A 51 -1.94 -12.36 6.79
CA HIS A 51 -1.43 -11.56 5.66
C HIS A 51 -2.38 -10.44 5.26
N GLU A 52 -2.94 -9.76 6.25
CA GLU A 52 -3.91 -8.66 6.06
C GLU A 52 -3.40 -7.33 6.63
N TYR A 53 -3.70 -6.25 5.93
CA TYR A 53 -3.59 -4.89 6.45
C TYR A 53 -4.86 -4.50 7.21
N TYR A 54 -4.69 -3.73 8.29
CA TYR A 54 -5.82 -3.15 9.03
C TYR A 54 -5.45 -1.78 9.60
N ILE A 55 -6.46 -0.94 9.84
CA ILE A 55 -6.27 0.35 10.52
C ILE A 55 -6.23 0.09 12.03
N ASN A 56 -5.08 0.31 12.64
CA ASN A 56 -4.87 0.20 14.08
C ASN A 56 -5.02 1.57 14.74
N SER A 57 -6.22 1.89 15.24
CA SER A 57 -6.48 3.16 15.96
C SER A 57 -5.65 3.34 17.23
N ASN A 58 -5.05 2.26 17.75
CA ASN A 58 -4.19 2.29 18.93
C ASN A 58 -2.71 2.44 18.57
N LYS A 59 -2.38 2.53 17.28
CA LYS A 59 -1.00 2.75 16.83
C LYS A 59 -0.50 4.10 17.31
N ARG A 60 0.80 4.12 17.62
CA ARG A 60 1.52 5.26 18.19
C ARG A 60 2.85 5.37 17.45
N ASN A 61 2.95 6.34 16.55
CA ASN A 61 4.06 6.43 15.59
C ASN A 61 5.26 7.23 16.11
N SER A 62 5.12 7.88 17.26
CA SER A 62 6.20 8.63 17.90
C SER A 62 6.08 8.62 19.42
N VAL A 63 7.16 8.91 20.12
CA VAL A 63 7.12 9.11 21.58
C VAL A 63 6.15 10.24 21.96
N LEU A 64 6.04 11.27 21.12
CA LEU A 64 5.12 12.39 21.34
C LEU A 64 3.65 11.96 21.28
N SER A 65 3.30 10.99 20.43
CA SER A 65 1.93 10.45 20.31
C SER A 65 1.40 9.78 21.59
N TYR A 66 2.28 9.45 22.54
CA TYR A 66 1.88 8.96 23.87
C TYR A 66 1.58 10.09 24.86
N ILE A 67 2.04 11.30 24.57
CA ILE A 67 1.91 12.49 25.41
C ILE A 67 0.75 13.36 24.92
N THR A 68 0.56 13.43 23.60
CA THR A 68 -0.49 14.21 22.95
C THR A 68 -1.48 13.30 22.23
N ASN A 69 -2.76 13.70 22.20
CA ASN A 69 -3.79 12.98 21.45
C ASN A 69 -3.95 13.49 20.01
N VAL A 70 -3.04 14.32 19.52
CA VAL A 70 -3.16 15.04 18.24
C VAL A 70 -3.36 14.07 17.08
N ASP A 71 -2.56 13.01 16.99
CA ASP A 71 -2.64 12.04 15.89
C ASP A 71 -3.99 11.29 15.89
N VAL A 72 -4.53 11.00 17.08
CA VAL A 72 -5.83 10.33 17.24
C VAL A 72 -6.99 11.26 16.93
N GLU A 73 -6.89 12.53 17.32
CA GLU A 73 -7.88 13.55 16.96
C GLU A 73 -7.90 13.77 15.44
N GLU A 74 -6.72 13.78 14.80
CA GLU A 74 -6.59 13.89 13.35
C GLU A 74 -7.21 12.67 12.64
N LEU A 75 -6.94 11.45 13.13
CA LEU A 75 -7.58 10.22 12.64
C LEU A 75 -9.12 10.27 12.78
N ASN A 76 -9.62 10.76 13.91
CA ASN A 76 -11.07 10.90 14.15
C ASN A 76 -11.72 11.99 13.29
N SER A 77 -10.94 12.92 12.74
CA SER A 77 -11.41 13.99 11.85
C SER A 77 -11.51 13.56 10.38
N VAL A 78 -11.00 12.38 10.03
CA VAL A 78 -11.03 11.84 8.67
C VAL A 78 -12.48 11.76 8.16
N ASN A 79 -12.68 12.18 6.91
CA ASN A 79 -13.99 12.12 6.29
C ASN A 79 -14.45 10.65 6.13
N SER A 80 -15.71 10.37 6.49
CA SER A 80 -16.26 9.02 6.47
C SER A 80 -16.30 8.38 5.07
N LEU A 81 -16.52 9.17 4.01
CA LEU A 81 -16.45 8.68 2.62
C LEU A 81 -15.02 8.30 2.24
N ASN A 82 -14.05 9.16 2.57
CA ASN A 82 -12.62 8.88 2.31
C ASN A 82 -12.15 7.63 3.07
N LEU A 83 -12.58 7.47 4.33
CA LEU A 83 -12.32 6.26 5.12
C LEU A 83 -12.90 5.00 4.45
N SER A 84 -14.13 5.08 3.92
CA SER A 84 -14.76 3.95 3.23
C SER A 84 -13.99 3.55 1.97
N ILE A 85 -13.60 4.53 1.14
CA ILE A 85 -12.81 4.30 -0.08
C ILE A 85 -11.45 3.67 0.27
N PHE A 86 -10.79 4.18 1.31
CA PHE A 86 -9.51 3.65 1.76
C PHE A 86 -9.62 2.20 2.27
N LYS A 87 -10.65 1.90 3.06
CA LYS A 87 -10.94 0.52 3.52
C LYS A 87 -11.22 -0.42 2.36
N GLU A 88 -11.94 0.01 1.34
CA GLU A 88 -12.17 -0.79 0.14
C GLU A 88 -10.84 -1.14 -0.56
N SER A 89 -9.93 -0.17 -0.66
CA SER A 89 -8.61 -0.40 -1.23
C SER A 89 -7.77 -1.39 -0.41
N ILE A 90 -7.79 -1.28 0.94
CA ILE A 90 -7.17 -2.28 1.82
C ILE A 90 -7.75 -3.68 1.56
N ASN A 91 -9.08 -3.79 1.51
CA ASN A 91 -9.76 -5.07 1.33
C ASN A 91 -9.40 -5.73 -0.02
N GLN A 92 -9.21 -4.95 -1.07
CA GLN A 92 -8.76 -5.45 -2.37
C GLN A 92 -7.36 -6.07 -2.30
N VAL A 93 -6.42 -5.43 -1.59
CA VAL A 93 -5.06 -5.97 -1.39
C VAL A 93 -5.12 -7.20 -0.49
N ASN A 94 -5.85 -7.15 0.62
CA ASN A 94 -6.01 -8.27 1.56
C ASN A 94 -6.57 -9.52 0.89
N SER A 95 -7.62 -9.36 0.08
CA SER A 95 -8.22 -10.47 -0.67
C SER A 95 -7.20 -11.20 -1.55
N ARG A 96 -6.33 -10.44 -2.24
CA ARG A 96 -5.26 -11.04 -3.06
C ARG A 96 -4.19 -11.72 -2.20
N CYS A 97 -3.76 -11.09 -1.11
CA CYS A 97 -2.76 -11.67 -0.21
C CYS A 97 -3.25 -12.99 0.39
N GLY A 98 -4.47 -13.01 0.94
CA GLY A 98 -5.09 -14.20 1.52
C GLY A 98 -5.29 -15.32 0.50
N GLN A 99 -5.75 -15.00 -0.71
CA GLN A 99 -5.89 -16.00 -1.79
C GLN A 99 -4.55 -16.65 -2.16
N LEU A 100 -3.48 -15.85 -2.28
CA LEU A 100 -2.16 -16.34 -2.68
C LEU A 100 -1.44 -17.09 -1.57
N ALA A 101 -1.60 -16.65 -0.32
CA ALA A 101 -1.13 -17.36 0.86
C ALA A 101 -1.80 -18.75 0.95
N ALA A 102 -3.13 -18.81 0.85
CA ALA A 102 -3.89 -20.06 0.96
C ALA A 102 -3.65 -21.03 -0.21
N SER A 103 -3.43 -20.52 -1.42
CA SER A 103 -3.20 -21.36 -2.62
C SER A 103 -1.73 -21.72 -2.83
N HIS A 104 -0.81 -21.21 -2.01
CA HIS A 104 0.64 -21.25 -2.29
C HIS A 104 0.97 -20.76 -3.70
N GLY A 105 0.25 -19.75 -4.19
CA GLY A 105 0.39 -19.24 -5.55
C GLY A 105 1.69 -18.46 -5.78
N VAL A 106 2.37 -18.06 -4.71
CA VAL A 106 3.65 -17.31 -4.74
C VAL A 106 4.62 -17.97 -3.77
N ASP A 107 5.89 -17.70 -3.98
CA ASP A 107 6.99 -18.13 -3.12
C ASP A 107 7.11 -17.22 -1.89
N TYR A 108 6.94 -15.91 -2.10
CA TYR A 108 6.96 -14.90 -1.05
C TYR A 108 5.81 -13.90 -1.19
N ILE A 109 5.35 -13.40 -0.03
CA ILE A 109 4.54 -12.19 0.07
C ILE A 109 5.35 -11.16 0.85
N VAL A 110 5.61 -10.01 0.22
CA VAL A 110 6.25 -8.85 0.84
C VAL A 110 5.19 -7.79 1.09
N MET A 111 4.90 -7.55 2.36
CA MET A 111 3.91 -6.59 2.82
C MET A 111 4.60 -5.32 3.32
N ILE A 112 4.17 -4.16 2.83
CA ILE A 112 4.80 -2.87 3.10
C ILE A 112 3.77 -1.87 3.61
N THR A 113 4.04 -1.30 4.79
CA THR A 113 3.39 -0.08 5.29
C THR A 113 4.43 1.03 5.34
N GLU A 114 4.03 2.23 5.73
CA GLU A 114 4.96 3.34 5.95
C GLU A 114 6.06 3.01 6.97
N ASN A 115 5.73 2.21 7.99
CA ASN A 115 6.61 1.96 9.13
C ASN A 115 7.22 0.55 9.16
N GLU A 116 6.70 -0.39 8.36
CA GLU A 116 7.11 -1.78 8.43
C GLU A 116 7.19 -2.43 7.05
N ILE A 117 8.18 -3.32 6.89
CA ILE A 117 8.26 -4.27 5.78
C ILE A 117 8.28 -5.66 6.41
N TYR A 118 7.30 -6.46 6.06
CA TYR A 118 7.19 -7.85 6.48
C TYR A 118 7.36 -8.76 5.26
N ILE A 119 8.30 -9.70 5.34
CA ILE A 119 8.56 -10.69 4.28
C ILE A 119 8.13 -12.04 4.82
N SER A 120 7.17 -12.67 4.15
CA SER A 120 6.69 -14.02 4.46
C SER A 120 7.05 -14.96 3.33
N GLN A 121 7.81 -16.00 3.65
CA GLN A 121 7.97 -17.16 2.77
C GLN A 121 6.67 -17.99 2.83
N ILE A 122 6.13 -18.33 1.66
CA ILE A 122 4.88 -19.09 1.50
C ILE A 122 5.16 -20.52 1.01
N LYS A 123 6.21 -20.70 0.20
CA LYS A 123 6.69 -22.01 -0.21
C LYS A 123 8.02 -22.31 0.45
N ASP A 124 8.07 -23.39 1.23
CA ASP A 124 9.26 -23.80 1.97
C ASP A 124 10.40 -24.25 1.04
N ASP A 125 10.07 -24.71 -0.16
CA ASP A 125 10.98 -25.20 -1.19
C ASP A 125 11.34 -24.14 -2.24
N SER A 126 11.21 -22.85 -1.91
CA SER A 126 11.56 -21.79 -2.86
C SER A 126 13.03 -21.88 -3.30
N PRO A 127 13.31 -21.76 -4.61
CA PRO A 127 14.68 -21.79 -5.13
C PRO A 127 15.45 -20.49 -4.87
N ILE A 128 14.79 -19.50 -4.27
CA ILE A 128 15.37 -18.23 -3.88
C ILE A 128 15.21 -18.00 -2.39
N GLU A 129 16.14 -17.22 -1.86
CA GLU A 129 16.00 -16.55 -0.59
C GLU A 129 15.80 -15.06 -0.85
N LEU A 130 14.78 -14.47 -0.21
CA LEU A 130 14.46 -13.04 -0.30
C LEU A 130 14.58 -12.40 1.08
N LYS A 131 15.39 -11.34 1.18
CA LYS A 131 15.60 -10.60 2.43
C LYS A 131 15.50 -9.10 2.20
N LYS A 132 15.09 -8.38 3.25
CA LYS A 132 15.20 -6.92 3.30
C LYS A 132 16.68 -6.57 3.46
N LYS A 133 17.22 -5.77 2.54
CA LYS A 133 18.58 -5.25 2.67
C LYS A 133 18.64 -4.24 3.81
N GLN A 134 19.62 -4.39 4.71
CA GLN A 134 19.86 -3.39 5.73
C GLN A 134 20.52 -2.14 5.11
N PHE A 135 20.12 -0.98 5.61
CA PHE A 135 20.71 0.29 5.17
C PHE A 135 22.12 0.41 5.75
N ASP A 136 23.13 -0.03 4.99
CA ASP A 136 24.51 -0.03 5.44
C ASP A 136 25.22 1.28 5.03
N ASN A 137 25.83 1.97 6.00
CA ASN A 137 26.69 3.15 5.82
C ASN A 137 26.20 4.29 4.91
N GLY A 138 24.89 4.50 4.81
CA GLY A 138 24.32 5.73 4.24
C GLY A 138 24.21 5.78 2.72
N ARG A 139 24.54 4.71 1.98
CA ARG A 139 24.37 4.66 0.51
C ARG A 139 23.95 3.28 0.03
N TYR A 140 22.83 3.23 -0.68
CA TYR A 140 22.52 2.08 -1.53
C TYR A 140 23.43 2.08 -2.75
N SER A 141 23.68 0.89 -3.28
CA SER A 141 24.29 0.66 -4.60
C SER A 141 23.55 1.45 -5.68
N SER A 142 24.24 1.83 -6.77
CA SER A 142 23.65 2.68 -7.80
C SER A 142 22.68 1.91 -8.68
N THR A 143 21.64 2.56 -9.18
CA THR A 143 20.70 1.93 -10.12
C THR A 143 21.40 1.66 -11.46
N VAL A 144 21.41 0.40 -11.89
CA VAL A 144 21.97 -0.04 -13.17
C VAL A 144 20.92 -0.37 -14.22
N ALA A 145 19.69 -0.68 -13.79
CA ALA A 145 18.54 -0.92 -14.64
C ALA A 145 17.24 -0.71 -13.85
N SER A 146 16.13 -0.57 -14.56
CA SER A 146 14.79 -0.47 -13.96
C SER A 146 13.74 -1.09 -14.87
N LEU A 147 12.73 -1.69 -14.26
CA LEU A 147 11.51 -2.15 -14.92
C LEU A 147 10.34 -1.29 -14.43
N ASN A 148 9.54 -0.76 -15.35
CA ASN A 148 8.31 -0.09 -14.99
C ASN A 148 7.27 -1.15 -14.61
N VAL A 149 6.66 -1.00 -13.44
CA VAL A 149 5.59 -1.89 -12.97
C VAL A 149 4.28 -1.44 -13.60
N THR A 150 3.97 -2.02 -14.76
CA THR A 150 2.81 -1.70 -15.59
C THR A 150 1.93 -2.94 -15.84
N ASP A 151 0.87 -2.79 -16.62
CA ASP A 151 -0.03 -3.87 -17.04
C ASP A 151 0.54 -4.70 -18.21
N TYR A 152 1.62 -4.25 -18.84
CA TYR A 152 2.36 -5.02 -19.82
C TYR A 152 3.66 -5.55 -19.24
N LYS A 153 4.18 -6.58 -19.88
CA LYS A 153 5.29 -7.37 -19.38
C LYS A 153 6.63 -6.76 -19.81
N GLU A 154 7.34 -6.16 -18.87
CA GLU A 154 8.75 -5.80 -19.04
C GLU A 154 9.65 -6.86 -18.40
N SER A 155 10.83 -7.11 -18.99
CA SER A 155 11.78 -8.11 -18.50
C SER A 155 13.23 -7.60 -18.46
N TYR A 156 13.99 -7.99 -17.45
CA TYR A 156 15.42 -7.67 -17.34
C TYR A 156 16.25 -8.93 -17.07
N TYR A 157 17.22 -9.17 -17.96
CA TYR A 157 18.13 -10.31 -17.88
C TYR A 157 19.43 -9.94 -17.16
N ILE A 158 19.83 -10.79 -16.22
CA ILE A 158 21.10 -10.71 -15.51
C ILE A 158 21.80 -12.05 -15.69
N ASN A 159 23.02 -12.00 -16.23
CA ASN A 159 23.86 -13.20 -16.35
C ASN A 159 24.29 -13.74 -14.98
N LYS A 160 25.02 -14.86 -14.97
CA LYS A 160 25.67 -15.52 -13.82
C LYS A 160 25.92 -14.59 -12.62
N SER A 161 25.02 -14.68 -11.65
CA SER A 161 25.10 -13.95 -10.39
C SER A 161 24.49 -14.77 -9.28
N ASN A 162 25.12 -14.75 -8.11
CA ASN A 162 24.68 -15.46 -6.91
C ASN A 162 23.74 -14.62 -6.03
N TYR A 163 23.81 -13.30 -6.16
CA TYR A 163 22.94 -12.38 -5.45
C TYR A 163 22.54 -11.19 -6.34
N ILE A 164 21.30 -10.73 -6.21
CA ILE A 164 20.75 -9.58 -6.91
C ILE A 164 20.22 -8.59 -5.88
N GLU A 165 20.57 -7.32 -6.04
CA GLU A 165 20.03 -6.23 -5.23
C GLU A 165 18.98 -5.46 -6.02
N THR A 166 17.86 -5.19 -5.37
CA THR A 166 16.75 -4.46 -5.99
C THR A 166 16.18 -3.40 -5.06
N SER A 167 15.58 -2.35 -5.60
CA SER A 167 14.76 -1.41 -4.84
C SER A 167 13.45 -1.11 -5.54
N ILE A 168 12.47 -0.66 -4.76
CA ILE A 168 11.14 -0.30 -5.28
C ILE A 168 10.97 1.21 -5.11
N GLU A 169 10.81 1.93 -6.20
CA GLU A 169 10.39 3.33 -6.18
C GLU A 169 8.92 3.40 -6.55
N LEU A 170 8.05 3.69 -5.57
CA LEU A 170 6.61 3.76 -5.79
C LEU A 170 6.20 5.09 -6.43
N ASN A 171 5.15 5.06 -7.24
CA ASN A 171 4.49 6.24 -7.82
C ASN A 171 3.14 6.49 -7.10
N PRO A 172 3.14 7.14 -5.91
CA PRO A 172 1.95 7.31 -5.06
C PRO A 172 0.74 7.93 -5.76
N GLN A 173 0.99 8.81 -6.73
CA GLN A 173 -0.07 9.45 -7.51
C GLN A 173 -0.87 8.45 -8.36
N SER A 174 -0.25 7.37 -8.85
CA SER A 174 -0.89 6.36 -9.70
C SER A 174 -1.94 5.52 -8.95
N TYR A 175 -1.82 5.40 -7.63
CA TYR A 175 -2.76 4.65 -6.78
C TYR A 175 -3.38 5.52 -5.67
N LYS A 176 -3.26 6.84 -5.78
CA LYS A 176 -3.84 7.83 -4.86
C LYS A 176 -3.47 7.59 -3.38
N ASN A 177 -2.26 7.14 -3.07
CA ASN A 177 -1.84 6.78 -1.70
C ASN A 177 -2.68 5.67 -1.03
N ALA A 178 -3.42 4.89 -1.82
CA ALA A 178 -4.22 3.76 -1.33
C ALA A 178 -3.37 2.46 -1.35
N GLY A 179 -4.03 1.31 -1.45
CA GLY A 179 -3.38 0.02 -1.59
C GLY A 179 -2.82 -0.23 -2.99
N TRP A 180 -1.67 -0.88 -3.06
CA TRP A 180 -0.98 -1.27 -4.28
C TRP A 180 -0.44 -2.70 -4.19
N ALA A 181 -0.33 -3.38 -5.33
CA ALA A 181 0.27 -4.70 -5.43
C ALA A 181 0.82 -4.96 -6.84
N PHE A 182 1.90 -5.73 -6.92
CA PHE A 182 2.46 -6.24 -8.17
C PHE A 182 3.21 -7.55 -7.96
N TYR A 183 3.37 -8.29 -9.04
CA TYR A 183 4.24 -9.45 -9.08
C TYR A 183 5.63 -9.08 -9.55
N VAL A 184 6.61 -9.75 -8.96
CA VAL A 184 7.93 -9.96 -9.56
C VAL A 184 8.06 -11.46 -9.80
N THR A 185 8.23 -11.84 -11.06
CA THR A 185 8.50 -13.23 -11.47
C THR A 185 9.97 -13.32 -11.89
N CYS A 186 10.71 -14.25 -11.31
CA CYS A 186 12.11 -14.47 -11.65
C CYS A 186 12.23 -15.82 -12.35
N HIS A 187 12.62 -15.82 -13.62
CA HIS A 187 12.99 -17.06 -14.32
C HIS A 187 14.46 -17.31 -14.04
N ILE A 188 14.72 -18.40 -13.32
CA ILE A 188 16.07 -18.76 -12.90
C ILE A 188 16.49 -19.97 -13.72
N ARG A 189 17.67 -19.87 -14.33
CA ARG A 189 18.31 -21.01 -14.98
C ARG A 189 19.62 -21.30 -14.26
N ASN A 190 19.64 -22.46 -13.61
CA ASN A 190 20.86 -23.11 -13.13
C ASN A 190 21.29 -24.18 -14.14
N ILE A 191 22.48 -24.74 -13.97
CA ILE A 191 23.08 -25.72 -14.90
C ILE A 191 22.12 -26.90 -15.18
N ASP A 192 21.34 -27.30 -14.18
CA ASP A 192 20.53 -28.53 -14.21
C ASP A 192 19.01 -28.32 -14.12
N ASN A 193 18.52 -27.09 -13.84
CA ASN A 193 17.08 -26.85 -13.68
C ASN A 193 16.65 -25.43 -14.10
N LYS A 194 15.38 -25.31 -14.52
CA LYS A 194 14.70 -24.04 -14.75
C LYS A 194 13.59 -23.88 -13.74
N GLU A 195 13.65 -22.81 -12.97
CA GLU A 195 12.68 -22.51 -11.93
C GLU A 195 12.06 -21.13 -12.15
N THR A 196 10.87 -20.91 -11.59
CA THR A 196 10.13 -19.66 -11.80
C THR A 196 9.47 -19.20 -10.50
N PRO A 197 10.27 -18.85 -9.48
CA PRO A 197 9.75 -18.23 -8.28
C PRO A 197 8.97 -16.96 -8.59
N ARG A 198 7.90 -16.74 -7.83
CA ARG A 198 7.06 -15.56 -7.94
C ARG A 198 6.88 -14.90 -6.58
N VAL A 199 7.04 -13.59 -6.54
CA VAL A 199 6.89 -12.79 -5.33
C VAL A 199 5.77 -11.78 -5.52
N LEU A 200 4.87 -11.70 -4.55
CA LEU A 200 3.91 -10.61 -4.44
C LEU A 200 4.53 -9.50 -3.61
N PHE A 201 4.73 -8.33 -4.21
CA PHE A 201 4.94 -7.09 -3.46
C PHE A 201 3.61 -6.38 -3.31
N CYS A 202 3.24 -6.03 -2.10
CA CYS A 202 2.04 -5.26 -1.82
C CYS A 202 2.26 -4.27 -0.69
N GLY A 203 1.41 -3.25 -0.64
CA GLY A 203 1.48 -2.27 0.42
C GLY A 203 0.31 -1.32 0.47
N ILE A 204 0.25 -0.56 1.55
CA ILE A 204 -0.69 0.52 1.77
C ILE A 204 0.11 1.81 1.96
N GLY A 205 -0.25 2.84 1.21
CA GLY A 205 0.47 4.11 1.23
C GLY A 205 1.85 4.02 0.58
N TYR A 206 2.77 4.84 1.07
CA TYR A 206 4.11 4.99 0.51
C TYR A 206 5.17 4.66 1.58
N ASN A 207 6.18 3.89 1.21
CA ASN A 207 7.39 3.72 2.00
C ASN A 207 8.59 4.12 1.14
N ILE A 208 9.59 4.74 1.75
CA ILE A 208 10.75 5.29 1.05
C ILE A 208 11.67 4.14 0.60
N ASN A 209 11.59 3.83 -0.70
CA ASN A 209 12.58 3.08 -1.47
C ASN A 209 13.13 1.82 -0.78
N PRO A 210 12.27 0.85 -0.41
CA PRO A 210 12.72 -0.39 0.21
C PRO A 210 13.67 -1.15 -0.70
N CYS A 211 14.73 -1.70 -0.13
CA CYS A 211 15.74 -2.48 -0.83
C CYS A 211 15.72 -3.95 -0.39
N PHE A 212 15.97 -4.84 -1.34
CA PHE A 212 15.89 -6.28 -1.17
C PHE A 212 17.10 -6.97 -1.78
N GLU A 213 17.49 -8.07 -1.15
CA GLU A 213 18.51 -8.99 -1.63
C GLU A 213 17.84 -10.31 -2.00
N TRP A 214 18.16 -10.78 -3.19
CA TRP A 214 17.70 -12.05 -3.75
C TRP A 214 18.92 -12.94 -3.96
N SER A 215 18.90 -14.16 -3.44
CA SER A 215 19.96 -15.14 -3.69
C SER A 215 19.38 -16.48 -4.05
N VAL A 216 20.11 -17.29 -4.82
CA VAL A 216 19.71 -18.69 -5.04
C VAL A 216 19.96 -19.52 -3.79
N THR A 217 19.10 -20.49 -3.52
CA THR A 217 19.29 -21.44 -2.40
C THR A 217 20.22 -22.59 -2.77
N GLN A 218 20.42 -22.84 -4.07
CA GLN A 218 21.29 -23.89 -4.60
C GLN A 218 22.17 -23.38 -5.74
N GLY A 219 23.43 -23.84 -5.76
CA GLY A 219 24.43 -23.49 -6.77
C GLY A 219 25.19 -22.19 -6.47
N ASP A 220 26.31 -22.01 -7.17
CA ASP A 220 27.21 -20.85 -6.97
C ASP A 220 26.78 -19.60 -7.73
N TYR A 221 25.92 -19.73 -8.74
CA TYR A 221 25.41 -18.63 -9.56
C TYR A 221 24.22 -19.09 -10.40
N ALA A 222 23.37 -18.14 -10.80
CA ALA A 222 22.28 -18.37 -11.73
C ALA A 222 22.20 -17.31 -12.82
N GLU A 223 21.58 -17.67 -13.93
CA GLU A 223 21.02 -16.70 -14.87
C GLU A 223 19.63 -16.28 -14.36
N TRP A 224 19.37 -14.98 -14.33
CA TRP A 224 18.12 -14.42 -13.85
C TRP A 224 17.42 -13.66 -14.97
N ASN A 225 16.11 -13.85 -15.11
CA ASN A 225 15.28 -12.96 -15.91
C ASN A 225 14.08 -12.52 -15.07
N PHE A 226 14.09 -11.26 -14.66
CA PHE A 226 13.05 -10.66 -13.83
C PHE A 226 11.96 -10.07 -14.70
N GLU A 227 10.72 -10.25 -14.29
CA GLU A 227 9.54 -9.70 -14.96
C GLU A 227 8.63 -9.08 -13.91
N THR A 228 8.07 -7.90 -14.22
CA THR A 228 7.11 -7.26 -13.32
C THR A 228 5.72 -7.19 -13.94
N THR A 229 4.68 -7.26 -13.11
CA THR A 229 3.29 -7.11 -13.56
C THR A 229 2.47 -6.45 -12.48
N SER A 230 1.94 -5.27 -12.77
CA SER A 230 1.05 -4.54 -11.88
C SER A 230 -0.27 -5.28 -11.70
N LEU A 231 -0.77 -5.30 -10.46
CA LEU A 231 -2.14 -5.74 -10.15
C LEU A 231 -3.09 -4.56 -9.95
N ASN A 232 -2.54 -3.36 -10.04
CA ASN A 232 -3.22 -2.07 -9.94
C ASN A 232 -3.04 -1.31 -11.25
N ALA A 233 -3.56 -0.09 -11.32
CA ALA A 233 -3.46 0.82 -12.48
C ALA A 233 -2.06 0.86 -13.15
N PRO A 234 -1.96 1.32 -14.40
CA PRO A 234 -0.67 1.38 -15.11
C PRO A 234 0.38 2.25 -14.38
N CYS A 235 1.62 1.78 -14.35
CA CYS A 235 2.84 2.41 -13.78
C CYS A 235 2.75 2.80 -12.30
N ILE A 236 2.64 1.80 -11.42
CA ILE A 236 2.55 2.02 -9.97
C ILE A 236 3.92 2.12 -9.27
N ALA A 237 4.99 1.66 -9.92
CA ALA A 237 6.34 1.67 -9.37
C ALA A 237 7.42 1.51 -10.46
N ASN A 238 8.66 1.84 -10.12
CA ASN A 238 9.86 1.38 -10.81
C ASN A 238 10.56 0.33 -9.94
N PHE A 239 10.74 -0.87 -10.48
CA PHE A 239 11.53 -1.93 -9.86
C PHE A 239 12.98 -1.81 -10.35
N LYS A 240 13.86 -1.32 -9.49
CA LYS A 240 15.25 -0.96 -9.82
C LYS A 240 16.20 -2.08 -9.45
N PHE A 241 17.22 -2.29 -10.26
CA PHE A 241 18.35 -3.19 -10.00
C PHE A 241 19.57 -2.36 -9.59
N LEU A 242 20.28 -2.80 -8.55
CA LEU A 242 21.36 -2.03 -7.94
C LEU A 242 22.72 -2.74 -8.04
N ARG A 243 23.80 -1.99 -8.29
CA ARG A 243 25.21 -2.44 -8.25
C ARG A 243 26.19 -1.31 -7.89
#